data_AF-A0A383VTJ2-F1
#
_entry.id   AF-A0A383VTJ2-F1
#
_cell.length_a   1.000
_cell.length_b   1.000
_cell.length_c   1.000
_cell.angle_alpha   90.00
_cell.angle_beta   90.00
_cell.angle_gamma   90.00
#
_symmetry.space_group_name_H-M   'P 1'
#
loop_
_entity.id
_entity.type
_entity.pdbx_description
1 polymer ?
#
loop_
_entity_poly.entity_id
_entity_poly.type
_entity_poly.pdbx_seq_one_letter_code
_entity_poly.pdbx_strand_id
1 'polypeptide(L)'
;MPGSAAPYTHTFRSLVDTASVPVFGSQGQPWTGSYEGVSVLWDTGAYGQSTIPTNAYNAFKAYWIAASAAAKSSAVATMYQFTIQPCLSASEVCGSNVPTLDHACQQITLQAGRRWTPRLISKAKALLASMYPASINIQLQGGAVAQLPAAFPLSLCGGTANNTMTTAVAVCSYIQPTPNGAGTYFWLAGPWFTGRFVQFDSSTPAAGYPSSTGTVYWSDPISSCAF
;
A
#
# COMPACT_ATOMS: atom_id res chain seq x y z
N MET A 1 -9.04 -19.08 -28.42
CA MET A 1 -9.23 -18.00 -27.41
C MET A 1 -7.86 -17.67 -26.84
N PRO A 2 -7.35 -16.44 -26.97
CA PRO A 2 -6.09 -16.08 -26.32
C PRO A 2 -6.34 -16.08 -24.82
N GLY A 3 -5.64 -16.97 -24.11
CA GLY A 3 -5.74 -17.11 -22.67
C GLY A 3 -5.30 -15.83 -21.96
N SER A 4 -6.02 -15.49 -20.89
CA SER A 4 -5.70 -14.45 -19.91
C SER A 4 -4.19 -14.31 -19.69
N ALA A 5 -3.66 -13.09 -19.75
CA ALA A 5 -2.25 -12.74 -19.50
C ALA A 5 -1.86 -12.77 -18.01
N ALA A 6 -2.80 -13.04 -17.10
CA ALA A 6 -2.56 -13.09 -15.66
C ALA A 6 -1.59 -14.19 -15.15
N PRO A 7 -1.41 -15.38 -15.77
CA PRO A 7 -0.62 -16.44 -15.17
C PRO A 7 0.89 -16.25 -15.29
N TYR A 8 1.40 -15.21 -15.95
CA TYR A 8 2.85 -15.01 -16.13
C TYR A 8 3.44 -13.82 -15.36
N THR A 9 2.65 -13.00 -14.66
CA THR A 9 3.19 -11.80 -14.00
C THR A 9 4.18 -12.14 -12.87
N HIS A 10 3.99 -13.28 -12.20
CA HIS A 10 4.90 -13.83 -11.18
C HIS A 10 6.35 -14.14 -11.65
N THR A 11 6.70 -13.90 -12.91
CA THR A 11 8.06 -14.06 -13.45
C THR A 11 8.68 -12.73 -13.92
N PHE A 12 7.95 -11.62 -13.94
CA PHE A 12 8.46 -10.32 -14.37
C PHE A 12 9.25 -9.64 -13.26
N ARG A 13 10.48 -9.21 -13.58
CA ARG A 13 11.39 -8.62 -12.60
C ARG A 13 12.01 -7.35 -13.13
N SER A 14 12.37 -6.46 -12.22
CA SER A 14 13.23 -5.32 -12.54
C SER A 14 14.26 -5.15 -11.44
N LEU A 15 15.50 -4.81 -11.82
CA LEU A 15 16.55 -4.55 -10.85
C LEU A 15 16.27 -3.23 -10.13
N VAL A 16 16.51 -3.24 -8.81
CA VAL A 16 16.36 -2.08 -7.94
C VAL A 16 17.73 -1.43 -7.78
N ASP A 17 17.75 -0.10 -7.81
CA ASP A 17 18.92 0.71 -7.50
C ASP A 17 18.85 1.13 -6.03
N THR A 18 17.80 1.88 -5.67
CA THR A 18 17.55 2.32 -4.30
C THR A 18 16.08 2.20 -3.91
N ALA A 19 15.79 2.25 -2.62
CA ALA A 19 14.45 2.54 -2.14
C ALA A 19 14.49 3.60 -1.05
N SER A 20 13.47 4.44 -1.00
CA SER A 20 13.37 5.51 -0.02
C SER A 20 12.02 5.54 0.70
N VAL A 21 12.05 5.77 2.00
CA VAL A 21 10.87 5.89 2.87
C VAL A 21 10.89 7.28 3.52
N PRO A 22 9.78 8.05 3.44
CA PRO A 22 9.68 9.32 4.15
C PRO A 22 9.90 9.18 5.66
N VAL A 23 10.34 10.26 6.31
CA VAL A 23 10.45 10.35 7.78
C VAL A 23 9.31 11.21 8.31
N PHE A 24 8.60 10.72 9.33
CA PHE A 24 7.44 11.43 9.88
C PHE A 24 7.85 12.73 10.59
N GLY A 25 7.12 13.81 10.33
CA GLY A 25 7.21 15.06 11.10
C GLY A 25 8.52 15.85 10.99
N SER A 26 9.44 15.46 10.10
CA SER A 26 10.74 16.13 9.95
C SER A 26 10.94 16.73 8.57
N GLN A 27 11.74 17.79 8.46
CA GLN A 27 12.36 18.23 7.20
C GLN A 27 13.62 17.42 6.85
N GLY A 28 13.87 16.30 7.56
CA GLY A 28 15.00 15.42 7.31
C GLY A 28 14.88 14.73 5.96
N GLN A 29 16.04 14.33 5.43
CA GLN A 29 16.07 13.52 4.22
C GLN A 29 15.35 12.19 4.47
N PRO A 30 14.61 11.65 3.47
CA PRO A 30 14.01 10.33 3.59
C PRO A 30 15.09 9.30 3.91
N TRP A 31 14.70 8.23 4.61
CA TRP A 31 15.56 7.06 4.73
C TRP A 31 15.77 6.50 3.32
N THR A 32 17.01 6.15 2.96
CA THR A 32 17.36 5.58 1.66
C THR A 32 18.25 4.36 1.84
N GLY A 33 17.93 3.26 1.16
CA GLY A 33 18.76 2.05 1.08
C GLY A 33 19.16 1.75 -0.36
N SER A 34 20.38 1.23 -0.56
CA SER A 34 20.86 0.70 -1.84
C SER A 34 20.62 -0.81 -1.95
N TYR A 35 20.34 -1.28 -3.16
CA TYR A 35 19.82 -2.62 -3.43
C TYR A 35 20.47 -3.27 -4.66
N GLU A 36 21.79 -3.16 -4.79
CA GLU A 36 22.54 -3.81 -5.87
C GLU A 36 22.25 -5.31 -5.95
N GLY A 37 21.89 -5.78 -7.15
CA GLY A 37 21.57 -7.20 -7.42
C GLY A 37 20.21 -7.68 -6.88
N VAL A 38 19.42 -6.80 -6.26
CA VAL A 38 18.07 -7.13 -5.76
C VAL A 38 17.03 -6.75 -6.81
N SER A 39 16.03 -7.61 -7.01
CA SER A 39 14.87 -7.31 -7.87
C SER A 39 13.62 -6.93 -7.12
N VAL A 40 12.76 -6.19 -7.82
CA VAL A 40 11.32 -6.19 -7.62
C VAL A 40 10.64 -7.22 -8.53
N LEU A 41 9.74 -8.01 -7.94
CA LEU A 41 8.81 -8.91 -8.62
C LEU A 41 7.45 -8.21 -8.81
N TRP A 42 6.90 -8.26 -10.02
CA TRP A 42 5.64 -7.61 -10.39
C TRP A 42 4.51 -8.63 -10.53
N ASP A 43 3.74 -8.87 -9.47
CA ASP A 43 2.80 -10.00 -9.44
C ASP A 43 1.34 -9.55 -9.32
N THR A 44 0.62 -9.57 -10.43
CA THR A 44 -0.82 -9.27 -10.45
C THR A 44 -1.67 -10.40 -9.87
N GLY A 45 -1.12 -11.62 -9.78
CA GLY A 45 -1.80 -12.80 -9.22
C GLY A 45 -1.72 -12.86 -7.69
N ALA A 46 -0.79 -12.11 -7.10
CA ALA A 46 -0.72 -11.93 -5.65
C ALA A 46 -1.86 -11.00 -5.19
N TYR A 47 -2.85 -11.56 -4.50
CA TYR A 47 -4.11 -10.89 -4.17
C TYR A 47 -4.00 -9.71 -3.18
N GLY A 48 -2.93 -9.58 -2.38
CA GLY A 48 -2.90 -8.55 -1.32
C GLY A 48 -1.54 -8.05 -0.87
N GLN A 49 -0.64 -8.89 -0.35
CA GLN A 49 0.53 -8.42 0.40
C GLN A 49 1.70 -8.03 -0.53
N SER A 50 2.18 -6.79 -0.41
CA SER A 50 3.45 -6.39 -1.03
C SER A 50 4.58 -6.56 -0.02
N THR A 51 5.62 -7.29 -0.42
CA THR A 51 6.77 -7.59 0.44
C THR A 51 7.92 -6.66 0.08
N ILE A 52 8.57 -6.08 1.09
CA ILE A 52 9.76 -5.24 0.90
C ILE A 52 10.89 -5.71 1.83
N PRO A 53 12.15 -5.41 1.49
CA PRO A 53 13.30 -5.69 2.35
C PRO A 53 13.11 -5.21 3.79
N THR A 54 13.59 -6.00 4.75
CA THR A 54 13.39 -5.75 6.19
C THR A 54 13.89 -4.37 6.63
N ASN A 55 14.96 -3.84 6.06
CA ASN A 55 15.47 -2.50 6.36
C ASN A 55 14.50 -1.39 5.90
N ALA A 56 13.96 -1.47 4.69
CA ALA A 56 12.92 -0.55 4.20
C ALA A 56 11.62 -0.69 5.03
N TYR A 57 11.25 -1.93 5.37
CA TYR A 57 10.12 -2.18 6.26
C TYR A 57 10.30 -1.54 7.64
N ASN A 58 11.49 -1.62 8.22
CA ASN A 58 11.78 -1.00 9.52
C ASN A 58 11.66 0.53 9.46
N ALA A 59 12.11 1.16 8.38
CA ALA A 59 11.92 2.60 8.16
C ALA A 59 10.43 2.97 8.02
N PHE A 60 9.66 2.17 7.26
CA PHE A 60 8.21 2.33 7.16
C PHE A 60 7.52 2.16 8.52
N LYS A 61 7.90 1.14 9.29
CA LYS A 61 7.34 0.87 10.62
C LYS A 61 7.66 2.01 11.59
N ALA A 62 8.88 2.57 11.52
CA ALA A 62 9.27 3.72 12.33
C ALA A 62 8.42 4.96 12.01
N TYR A 63 8.19 5.25 10.72
CA TYR A 63 7.24 6.29 10.30
C TYR A 63 5.86 6.02 10.90
N TRP A 64 5.31 4.81 10.68
CA TRP A 64 3.96 4.48 11.10
C TRP A 64 3.77 4.57 12.61
N ILE A 65 4.75 4.14 13.42
CA ILE A 65 4.68 4.24 14.88
C ILE A 65 4.54 5.72 15.30
N ALA A 66 5.41 6.59 14.78
CA ALA A 66 5.40 8.01 15.13
C ALA A 66 4.11 8.71 14.64
N ALA A 67 3.73 8.44 13.40
CA ALA A 67 2.52 9.00 12.78
C ALA A 67 1.24 8.50 13.44
N SER A 68 1.16 7.21 13.79
CA SER A 68 0.04 6.60 14.49
C SER A 68 -0.18 7.24 15.86
N ALA A 69 0.89 7.47 16.62
CA ALA A 69 0.80 8.14 17.92
C ALA A 69 0.26 9.57 17.78
N ALA A 70 0.78 10.34 16.83
CA ALA A 70 0.33 11.70 16.56
C ALA A 70 -1.14 11.75 16.08
N ALA A 71 -1.54 10.85 15.17
CA ALA A 71 -2.91 10.76 14.69
C ALA A 71 -3.88 10.37 15.79
N LYS A 72 -3.53 9.38 16.63
CA LYS A 72 -4.34 8.97 17.79
C LYS A 72 -4.51 10.10 18.80
N SER A 73 -3.44 10.86 19.07
CA SER A 73 -3.52 12.05 19.93
C SER A 73 -4.44 13.13 19.34
N SER A 74 -4.31 13.39 18.03
CA SER A 74 -5.12 14.41 17.32
C SER A 74 -6.60 14.02 17.21
N ALA A 75 -6.89 12.71 17.12
CA ALA A 75 -8.23 12.15 17.06
C ALA A 75 -9.06 12.54 18.29
N VAL A 76 -8.45 12.50 19.47
CA VAL A 76 -9.07 12.82 20.76
C VAL A 76 -9.22 14.33 20.97
N ALA A 77 -8.24 15.13 20.53
CA ALA A 77 -8.22 16.58 20.73
C ALA A 77 -9.23 17.38 19.88
N THR A 78 -9.76 16.78 18.81
CA THR A 78 -10.67 17.46 17.87
C THR A 78 -12.13 17.36 18.32
N MET A 79 -12.96 18.37 17.99
CA MET A 79 -14.41 18.50 18.30
C MET A 79 -15.29 17.26 17.99
N TYR A 80 -14.78 16.28 17.23
CA TYR A 80 -15.49 15.04 16.87
C TYR A 80 -15.10 13.82 17.72
N GLN A 81 -14.02 13.91 18.51
CA GLN A 81 -13.51 12.87 19.41
C GLN A 81 -13.47 11.48 18.78
N PHE A 82 -12.68 11.34 17.71
CA PHE A 82 -12.52 10.04 17.07
C PHE A 82 -11.69 9.10 17.95
N THR A 83 -12.06 7.83 17.95
CA THR A 83 -11.23 6.75 18.47
C THR A 83 -10.67 5.97 17.29
N ILE A 84 -9.34 5.96 17.16
CA ILE A 84 -8.64 5.11 16.19
C ILE A 84 -8.26 3.81 16.90
N GLN A 85 -8.63 2.68 16.32
CA GLN A 85 -8.36 1.36 16.84
C GLN A 85 -7.99 0.38 15.72
N PRO A 86 -7.31 -0.73 16.00
CA PRO A 86 -7.14 -1.81 15.04
C PRO A 86 -8.50 -2.33 14.55
N CYS A 87 -8.54 -2.80 13.31
CA CYS A 87 -9.73 -3.49 12.81
C CYS A 87 -9.92 -4.82 13.54
N LEU A 88 -11.17 -5.17 13.87
CA LEU A 88 -11.49 -6.44 14.53
C LEU A 88 -11.19 -7.65 13.63
N SER A 89 -11.45 -7.51 12.33
CA SER A 89 -11.13 -8.50 11.30
C SER A 89 -10.52 -7.79 10.11
N ALA A 90 -9.17 -7.73 10.05
CA ALA A 90 -8.47 -7.06 8.96
C ALA A 90 -8.80 -7.69 7.60
N SER A 91 -8.97 -9.01 7.53
CA SER A 91 -9.29 -9.71 6.28
C SER A 91 -10.70 -9.45 5.77
N GLU A 92 -11.67 -9.25 6.65
CA GLU A 92 -13.03 -8.84 6.24
C GLU A 92 -13.06 -7.41 5.73
N VAL A 93 -12.25 -6.53 6.33
CA VAL A 93 -12.21 -5.10 6.02
C VAL A 93 -11.35 -4.80 4.79
N CYS A 94 -10.17 -5.39 4.71
CA CYS A 94 -9.15 -5.12 3.69
C CYS A 94 -9.08 -6.19 2.59
N GLY A 95 -9.90 -7.23 2.69
CA GLY A 95 -9.87 -8.38 1.78
C GLY A 95 -8.81 -9.42 2.15
N SER A 96 -8.67 -10.43 1.29
CA SER A 96 -7.75 -11.54 1.50
C SER A 96 -6.28 -11.09 1.40
N ASN A 97 -5.40 -11.79 2.12
CA ASN A 97 -3.96 -11.51 2.11
C ASN A 97 -3.64 -10.05 2.52
N VAL A 98 -4.28 -9.56 3.58
CA VAL A 98 -3.75 -8.43 4.36
C VAL A 98 -2.73 -8.98 5.37
N PRO A 99 -1.60 -8.30 5.65
CA PRO A 99 -0.64 -8.78 6.64
C PRO A 99 -1.27 -8.87 8.04
N THR A 100 -0.87 -9.86 8.85
CA THR A 100 -1.29 -9.96 10.27
C THR A 100 -0.37 -9.11 11.15
N LEU A 101 -0.33 -7.81 10.90
CA LEU A 101 0.56 -6.84 11.55
C LEU A 101 -0.26 -5.64 12.03
N ASP A 102 0.17 -4.97 13.11
CA ASP A 102 -0.61 -3.88 13.72
C ASP A 102 -0.93 -2.72 12.76
N HIS A 103 0.00 -2.42 11.85
CA HIS A 103 -0.20 -1.36 10.85
C HIS A 103 -1.18 -1.77 9.74
N ALA A 104 -1.57 -3.04 9.64
CA ALA A 104 -2.22 -3.56 8.45
C ALA A 104 -3.65 -3.07 8.30
N CYS A 105 -4.37 -2.86 9.41
CA CYS A 105 -5.70 -2.28 9.38
C CYS A 105 -5.99 -1.44 10.62
N GLN A 106 -6.37 -0.19 10.41
CA GLN A 106 -6.81 0.74 11.45
C GLN A 106 -8.16 1.34 11.06
N GLN A 107 -9.03 1.59 12.03
CA GLN A 107 -10.38 2.07 11.77
C GLN A 107 -10.84 3.13 12.78
N ILE A 108 -11.80 3.93 12.34
CA ILE A 108 -12.62 4.82 13.16
C ILE A 108 -14.05 4.36 13.03
N THR A 109 -14.66 3.99 14.15
CA THR A 109 -16.10 3.73 14.26
C THR A 109 -16.74 4.92 14.97
N LEU A 110 -17.84 5.44 14.44
CA LEU A 110 -18.57 6.49 15.14
C LEU A 110 -19.23 5.93 16.41
N GLN A 111 -19.28 6.76 17.46
CA GLN A 111 -20.05 6.46 18.66
C GLN A 111 -21.55 6.34 18.33
N ALA A 112 -22.24 5.51 19.12
CA ALA A 112 -23.68 5.31 19.00
C ALA A 112 -24.44 6.66 19.02
N GLY A 113 -25.42 6.80 18.13
CA GLY A 113 -26.23 8.03 17.99
C GLY A 113 -25.62 9.12 17.10
N ARG A 114 -24.36 8.99 16.64
CA ARG A 114 -23.78 9.89 15.62
C ARG A 114 -23.94 9.31 14.21
N ARG A 115 -24.14 10.19 13.23
CA ARG A 115 -24.21 9.82 11.81
C ARG A 115 -22.97 10.29 11.08
N TRP A 116 -22.48 9.46 10.15
CA TRP A 116 -21.47 9.88 9.20
C TRP A 116 -22.05 10.97 8.29
N THR A 117 -21.35 12.10 8.22
CA THR A 117 -21.57 13.12 7.18
C THR A 117 -20.40 13.06 6.21
N PRO A 118 -20.54 13.53 4.95
CA PRO A 118 -19.44 13.55 3.98
C PRO A 118 -18.18 14.23 4.53
N ARG A 119 -18.35 15.33 5.28
CA ARG A 119 -17.26 16.05 5.94
C ARG A 119 -16.56 15.21 7.01
N LEU A 120 -17.32 14.46 7.83
CA LEU A 120 -16.74 13.57 8.84
C LEU A 120 -15.99 12.41 8.21
N ILE A 121 -16.54 11.81 7.15
CA ILE A 121 -15.89 10.72 6.40
C ILE A 121 -14.55 11.20 5.85
N SER A 122 -14.54 12.36 5.18
CA SER A 122 -13.31 12.93 4.62
C SER A 122 -12.25 13.20 5.71
N LYS A 123 -12.63 13.80 6.84
CA LYS A 123 -11.72 14.03 7.97
C LYS A 123 -11.18 12.73 8.57
N ALA A 124 -12.04 11.73 8.77
CA ALA A 124 -11.63 10.43 9.30
C ALA A 124 -10.66 9.72 8.35
N LYS A 125 -10.93 9.75 7.03
CA LYS A 125 -10.03 9.21 6.01
C LYS A 125 -8.68 9.91 6.01
N ALA A 126 -8.67 11.24 6.03
CA ALA A 126 -7.43 12.02 6.05
C ALA A 126 -6.60 11.72 7.30
N LEU A 127 -7.25 11.66 8.47
CA LEU A 127 -6.60 11.33 9.73
C LEU A 127 -6.01 9.91 9.72
N LEU A 128 -6.78 8.92 9.29
CA LEU A 128 -6.31 7.53 9.18
C LEU A 128 -5.17 7.39 8.15
N ALA A 129 -5.28 8.04 6.98
CA ALA A 129 -4.24 8.03 5.96
C ALA A 129 -2.94 8.69 6.45
N SER A 130 -3.03 9.74 7.29
CA SER A 130 -1.86 10.43 7.83
C SER A 130 -0.95 9.56 8.70
N MET A 131 -1.45 8.40 9.16
CA MET A 131 -0.67 7.42 9.91
C MET A 131 0.38 6.70 9.05
N TYR A 132 0.33 6.84 7.73
CA TYR A 132 1.20 6.14 6.78
C TYR A 132 1.91 7.17 5.90
N PRO A 133 3.11 6.87 5.38
CA PRO A 133 3.67 7.67 4.31
C PRO A 133 2.79 7.52 3.06
N ALA A 134 2.79 8.50 2.15
CA ALA A 134 2.00 8.39 0.92
C ALA A 134 2.46 7.18 0.07
N SER A 135 3.78 7.00 -0.06
CA SER A 135 4.39 5.88 -0.77
C SER A 135 5.77 5.53 -0.20
N ILE A 136 6.22 4.33 -0.54
CA ILE A 136 7.63 3.93 -0.55
C ILE A 136 8.10 4.01 -2.00
N ASN A 137 9.15 4.79 -2.26
CA ASN A 137 9.66 4.93 -3.63
C ASN A 137 10.73 3.88 -3.87
N ILE A 138 10.57 3.09 -4.92
CA ILE A 138 11.53 2.06 -5.35
C ILE A 138 12.12 2.53 -6.68
N GLN A 139 13.36 3.00 -6.64
CA GLN A 139 14.11 3.45 -7.81
C GLN A 139 14.67 2.22 -8.54
N LEU A 140 14.34 2.06 -9.81
CA LEU A 140 14.85 0.97 -10.64
C LEU A 140 16.14 1.36 -11.34
N GLN A 141 16.96 0.35 -11.66
CA GLN A 141 18.09 0.49 -12.57
C GLN A 141 17.54 0.84 -13.96
N GLY A 142 17.71 2.10 -14.38
CA GLY A 142 17.03 2.67 -15.54
C GLY A 142 16.31 3.99 -15.27
N GLY A 143 16.25 4.44 -14.00
CA GLY A 143 15.78 5.77 -13.64
C GLY A 143 14.27 5.87 -13.35
N ALA A 144 13.48 4.84 -13.63
CA ALA A 144 12.07 4.80 -13.27
C ALA A 144 11.85 4.63 -11.77
N VAL A 145 10.82 5.29 -11.22
CA VAL A 145 10.43 5.18 -9.80
C VAL A 145 9.10 4.45 -9.68
N ALA A 146 9.13 3.27 -9.06
CA ALA A 146 7.95 2.53 -8.71
C ALA A 146 7.47 2.97 -7.32
N GLN A 147 6.40 3.77 -7.28
CA GLN A 147 5.80 4.20 -6.02
C GLN A 147 4.88 3.10 -5.49
N LEU A 148 5.26 2.48 -4.36
CA LEU A 148 4.42 1.55 -3.62
C LEU A 148 3.53 2.34 -2.65
N PRO A 149 2.20 2.42 -2.88
CA PRO A 149 1.31 3.10 -1.93
C PRO A 149 1.34 2.39 -0.59
N ALA A 150 1.52 3.14 0.50
CA ALA A 150 1.71 2.52 1.79
C ALA A 150 0.41 2.08 2.47
N ALA A 151 -0.70 2.76 2.14
CA ALA A 151 -2.01 2.41 2.63
C ALA A 151 -3.16 2.98 1.77
N PHE A 152 -4.35 2.40 1.94
CA PHE A 152 -5.55 2.74 1.19
C PHE A 152 -6.72 3.04 2.14
N PRO A 153 -7.27 4.26 2.14
CA PRO A 153 -8.43 4.59 2.97
C PRO A 153 -9.73 4.09 2.33
N LEU A 154 -10.56 3.40 3.13
CA LEU A 154 -11.81 2.77 2.72
C LEU A 154 -12.99 3.33 3.52
N SER A 155 -14.17 3.39 2.88
CA SER A 155 -15.44 3.57 3.59
C SER A 155 -16.10 2.21 3.74
N LEU A 156 -16.40 1.79 4.97
CA LEU A 156 -17.14 0.56 5.22
C LEU A 156 -18.62 0.89 5.19
N CYS A 157 -19.35 0.29 4.25
CA CYS A 157 -20.77 0.53 4.06
C CYS A 157 -21.57 -0.66 4.57
N GLY A 158 -22.66 -0.40 5.28
CA GLY A 158 -23.63 -1.41 5.72
C GLY A 158 -25.02 -1.08 5.20
N GLY A 159 -25.86 -2.10 5.02
CA GLY A 159 -27.23 -1.99 4.52
C GLY A 159 -27.47 -2.77 3.23
N THR A 160 -28.73 -2.88 2.82
CA THR A 160 -29.10 -3.46 1.52
C THR A 160 -28.80 -2.47 0.39
N ALA A 161 -28.77 -2.95 -0.86
CA ALA A 161 -28.36 -2.20 -2.05
C ALA A 161 -29.00 -0.81 -2.22
N ASN A 162 -30.16 -0.55 -1.59
CA ASN A 162 -30.90 0.70 -1.70
C ASN A 162 -30.69 1.68 -0.51
N ASN A 163 -29.94 1.29 0.53
CA ASN A 163 -29.71 2.11 1.74
C ASN A 163 -28.31 1.82 2.35
N THR A 164 -27.27 1.85 1.54
CA THR A 164 -25.90 1.68 2.03
C THR A 164 -25.43 2.95 2.73
N MET A 165 -25.31 2.91 4.05
CA MET A 165 -24.70 3.99 4.84
C MET A 165 -23.30 3.58 5.27
N THR A 166 -22.36 4.54 5.28
CA THR A 166 -21.06 4.31 5.91
C THR A 166 -21.27 4.00 7.39
N THR A 167 -20.72 2.90 7.86
CA THR A 167 -20.77 2.45 9.27
C THR A 167 -19.43 2.74 9.96
N ALA A 168 -18.32 2.67 9.23
CA ALA A 168 -16.99 2.99 9.71
C ALA A 168 -16.09 3.46 8.56
N VAL A 169 -14.94 4.04 8.91
CA VAL A 169 -13.87 4.35 7.96
C VAL A 169 -12.64 3.57 8.39
N ALA A 170 -11.97 2.93 7.44
CA ALA A 170 -10.77 2.14 7.68
C ALA A 170 -9.62 2.60 6.78
N VAL A 171 -8.41 2.18 7.13
CA VAL A 171 -7.22 2.31 6.29
C VAL A 171 -6.48 0.98 6.32
N CYS A 172 -6.15 0.48 5.13
CA CYS A 172 -5.54 -0.83 4.93
C CYS A 172 -4.13 -0.65 4.39
N SER A 173 -3.14 -1.26 5.04
CA SER A 173 -1.76 -1.33 4.57
C SER A 173 -1.38 -2.76 4.24
N TYR A 174 -0.82 -2.95 3.05
CA TYR A 174 -0.44 -4.26 2.53
C TYR A 174 1.07 -4.50 2.55
N ILE A 175 1.84 -3.60 3.16
CA ILE A 175 3.30 -3.71 3.25
C ILE A 175 3.66 -4.73 4.33
N GLN A 176 4.59 -5.63 4.02
CA GLN A 176 5.18 -6.53 5.00
C GLN A 176 6.68 -6.72 4.77
N PRO A 177 7.45 -7.12 5.79
CA PRO A 177 8.86 -7.42 5.60
C PRO A 177 9.03 -8.72 4.83
N THR A 178 10.15 -8.84 4.13
CA THR A 178 10.62 -10.13 3.60
C THR A 178 10.69 -11.18 4.73
N PRO A 179 10.13 -12.39 4.54
CA PRO A 179 10.22 -13.44 5.55
C PRO A 179 11.66 -13.79 5.90
N ASN A 180 11.91 -14.08 7.17
CA ASN A 180 13.25 -14.46 7.64
C ASN A 180 13.78 -15.67 6.85
N GLY A 181 15.01 -15.55 6.33
CA GLY A 181 15.67 -16.60 5.55
C GLY A 181 15.30 -16.66 4.06
N ALA A 182 14.38 -15.82 3.57
CA ALA A 182 13.94 -15.81 2.17
C ALA A 182 14.81 -14.94 1.23
N GLY A 183 15.94 -14.43 1.71
CA GLY A 183 16.77 -13.45 1.00
C GLY A 183 16.20 -12.03 1.05
N THR A 184 16.78 -11.11 0.26
CA THR A 184 16.30 -9.72 0.16
C THR A 184 15.61 -9.53 -1.20
N TYR A 185 14.34 -9.13 -1.20
CA TYR A 185 13.60 -8.86 -2.43
C TYR A 185 12.42 -7.90 -2.21
N PHE A 186 12.01 -7.26 -3.29
CA PHE A 186 10.73 -6.57 -3.37
C PHE A 186 9.72 -7.44 -4.15
N TRP A 187 8.47 -7.44 -3.70
CA TRP A 187 7.37 -8.13 -4.37
C TRP A 187 6.14 -7.23 -4.30
N LEU A 188 5.71 -6.72 -5.45
CA LEU A 188 4.57 -5.82 -5.54
C LEU A 188 3.36 -6.60 -6.04
N ALA A 189 2.32 -6.60 -5.21
CA ALA A 189 1.08 -7.35 -5.40
C ALA A 189 -0.04 -6.47 -5.97
N GLY A 190 -1.23 -7.05 -6.14
CA GLY A 190 -2.44 -6.42 -6.68
C GLY A 190 -2.67 -4.94 -6.32
N PRO A 191 -2.54 -4.51 -5.05
CA PRO A 191 -2.76 -3.10 -4.68
C PRO A 191 -1.86 -2.10 -5.40
N TRP A 192 -0.64 -2.50 -5.81
CA TRP A 192 0.23 -1.63 -6.60
C TRP A 192 -0.33 -1.36 -8.01
N PHE A 193 -1.01 -2.33 -8.63
CA PHE A 193 -1.57 -2.19 -9.97
C PHE A 193 -2.86 -1.36 -10.01
N THR A 194 -3.47 -1.11 -8.85
CA THR A 194 -4.74 -0.39 -8.77
C THR A 194 -4.58 1.05 -9.27
N GLY A 195 -5.34 1.41 -10.30
CA GLY A 195 -5.31 2.74 -10.91
C GLY A 195 -4.12 2.99 -11.86
N ARG A 196 -3.35 1.95 -12.21
CA ARG A 196 -2.21 2.07 -13.14
C ARG A 196 -2.48 1.33 -14.44
N PHE A 197 -2.03 1.89 -15.55
CA PHE A 197 -1.88 1.11 -16.79
C PHE A 197 -0.49 0.49 -16.79
N VAL A 198 -0.42 -0.84 -16.87
CA VAL A 198 0.84 -1.58 -16.81
C VAL A 198 0.95 -2.49 -18.02
N GLN A 199 2.06 -2.37 -18.75
CA GLN A 199 2.39 -3.21 -19.88
C GLN A 199 3.54 -4.14 -19.50
N PHE A 200 3.31 -5.43 -19.71
CA PHE A 200 4.30 -6.48 -19.57
C PHE A 200 4.82 -6.87 -20.95
N ASP A 201 6.07 -6.53 -21.26
CA ASP A 201 6.72 -6.87 -22.52
C ASP A 201 7.52 -8.16 -22.36
N SER A 202 7.07 -9.22 -23.02
CA SER A 202 7.69 -10.55 -22.92
C SER A 202 8.81 -10.82 -23.92
N SER A 203 9.22 -9.82 -24.71
CA SER A 203 10.19 -9.99 -25.79
C SER A 203 11.62 -10.17 -25.30
N THR A 204 11.97 -9.59 -24.15
CA THR A 204 13.35 -9.53 -23.64
C THR A 204 13.37 -9.73 -22.13
N PRO A 205 14.10 -10.74 -21.60
CA PRO A 205 14.22 -10.97 -20.15
C PRO A 205 14.90 -9.79 -19.46
N ALA A 206 14.57 -9.57 -18.18
CA ALA A 206 15.22 -8.55 -17.37
C ALA A 206 16.70 -8.89 -17.14
N ALA A 207 17.55 -7.85 -17.13
CA ALA A 207 18.97 -7.99 -16.84
C ALA A 207 19.18 -8.72 -15.49
N GLY A 208 20.09 -9.70 -15.47
CA GLY A 208 20.37 -10.52 -14.29
C GLY A 208 19.33 -11.62 -13.98
N TYR A 209 18.22 -11.70 -14.71
CA TYR A 209 17.18 -12.71 -14.53
C TYR A 209 16.84 -13.40 -15.86
N PRO A 210 17.68 -14.33 -16.35
CA PRO A 210 17.49 -14.99 -17.65
C PRO A 210 16.23 -15.86 -17.72
N SER A 211 15.67 -16.24 -16.57
CA SER A 211 14.40 -16.97 -16.46
C SER A 211 13.18 -16.06 -16.30
N SER A 212 13.35 -14.73 -16.26
CA SER A 212 12.24 -13.78 -16.21
C SER A 212 11.59 -13.63 -17.57
N THR A 213 10.30 -13.31 -17.59
CA THR A 213 9.55 -13.26 -18.85
C THR A 213 9.63 -11.90 -19.53
N GLY A 214 10.05 -10.82 -18.86
CA GLY A 214 10.54 -9.63 -19.55
C GLY A 214 10.51 -8.29 -18.80
N THR A 215 10.31 -7.19 -19.53
CA THR A 215 10.39 -5.80 -19.01
C THR A 215 9.00 -5.25 -18.68
N VAL A 216 8.89 -4.41 -17.65
CA VAL A 216 7.63 -3.79 -17.22
C VAL A 216 7.66 -2.29 -17.46
N TYR A 217 6.62 -1.79 -18.13
CA TYR A 217 6.36 -0.37 -18.32
C TYR A 217 5.06 0.00 -17.63
N TRP A 218 4.97 1.21 -17.07
CA TRP A 218 3.73 1.70 -16.48
C TRP A 218 3.57 3.19 -16.67
N SER A 219 2.32 3.64 -16.61
CA SER A 219 1.97 5.03 -16.42
C SER A 219 1.08 5.16 -15.18
N ASP A 220 1.32 6.21 -14.41
CA ASP A 220 0.39 6.67 -13.39
C ASP A 220 -0.97 6.98 -14.03
N PRO A 221 -2.09 6.94 -13.26
CA PRO A 221 -3.42 7.07 -13.83
C PRO A 221 -3.49 8.21 -14.83
N ILE A 222 -3.88 7.89 -16.06
CA ILE A 222 -4.39 8.90 -16.97
C ILE A 222 -5.47 9.60 -16.17
N SER A 223 -5.29 10.90 -15.95
CA SER A 223 -6.27 11.74 -15.27
C SER A 223 -7.47 11.91 -16.20
N SER A 224 -8.16 10.82 -16.54
CA SER A 224 -9.46 10.89 -17.19
C SER A 224 -10.47 11.00 -16.07
N CYS A 225 -11.07 12.18 -15.94
CA CYS A 225 -12.27 12.38 -15.15
C CYS A 225 -13.37 11.42 -15.64
N ALA A 226 -13.60 10.30 -14.94
CA ALA A 226 -14.79 9.42 -14.95
C ALA A 226 -14.42 8.20 -14.08
N PHE A 227 -15.20 7.77 -13.08
CA PHE A 227 -16.65 7.61 -12.99
C PHE A 227 -17.19 8.01 -11.62
#